data_AF-A0A954S3V6-F1
#
_entry.id   AF-A0A954S3V6-F1
#
_cell.length_a   1.000
_cell.length_b   1.000
_cell.length_c   1.000
_cell.angle_alpha   90.00
_cell.angle_beta   90.00
_cell.angle_gamma   90.00
#
_symmetry.space_group_name_H-M   'P 1'
#
loop_
_entity.id
_entity.type
_entity.pdbx_description
1 polymer ?
#
loop_
_entity_poly.entity_id
_entity_poly.type
_entity_poly.pdbx_seq_one_letter_code
_entity_poly.pdbx_strand_id
1 'polypeptide(L)'
;GGSPIVSDPFSQTAFCVDATGRLVTGGYWGNEWHSHLLLPGLDYAPPLVGRRIVGSRPLPPATVYFDNPSQEELVVQMVDQFSGRGDQFNIPPRGSATKAIPRGGVGTLQETFLVPGPFGGWVEQVETYSLPPQPGPTMVVWAKRVTYTYIDPKGISAVPDFDLKNNVSLGVFELPPGQYLEDGDRFNVYAEAAARRNPGAAQYFGMPVPDPDVGTRLYRNYGPDPRTSPSEPVPESNLPPLPAPAPSESTPAQPNNSETRPELPPLPE
;
A
#
# COMPACT_ATOMS: atom_id res chain seq x y z
N GLY A 1 -0.96 -48.67 0.23
CA GLY A 1 -0.41 -47.45 0.84
C GLY A 1 -1.13 -46.28 0.23
N GLY A 2 -1.89 -45.53 1.04
CA GLY A 2 -2.55 -44.30 0.60
C GLY A 2 -1.72 -43.10 1.04
N SER A 3 -1.37 -42.23 0.08
CA SER A 3 -0.84 -40.88 0.26
C SER A 3 -1.49 -40.03 -0.84
N PRO A 4 -1.95 -38.80 -0.60
CA PRO A 4 -1.47 -37.82 0.39
C PRO A 4 -2.41 -37.64 1.60
N ILE A 5 -1.79 -37.25 2.72
CA ILE A 5 -2.48 -36.87 3.96
C ILE A 5 -2.39 -35.35 4.07
N VAL A 6 -3.52 -34.65 4.06
CA VAL A 6 -3.58 -33.26 4.52
C VAL A 6 -3.99 -33.31 5.97
N SER A 7 -3.08 -32.96 6.87
CA SER A 7 -3.36 -32.79 8.29
C SER A 7 -3.28 -31.31 8.61
N ASP A 8 -4.38 -30.74 9.08
CA ASP A 8 -4.40 -29.40 9.65
C ASP A 8 -4.40 -29.51 11.18
N PRO A 9 -3.25 -29.27 11.84
CA PRO A 9 -3.15 -29.36 13.29
C PRO A 9 -3.95 -28.26 14.01
N PHE A 10 -4.34 -27.17 13.34
CA PHE A 10 -5.13 -26.10 13.96
C PHE A 10 -6.60 -26.49 14.08
N SER A 11 -7.21 -27.01 13.02
CA SER A 11 -8.56 -27.57 13.08
C SER A 11 -8.61 -28.98 13.68
N GLN A 12 -7.45 -29.59 13.91
CA GLN A 12 -7.30 -30.97 14.33
C GLN A 12 -8.03 -31.95 13.39
N THR A 13 -7.99 -31.64 12.09
CA THR A 13 -8.58 -32.48 11.05
C THR A 13 -7.50 -33.10 10.17
N ALA A 14 -7.76 -34.31 9.70
CA ALA A 14 -6.92 -35.02 8.76
C ALA A 14 -7.78 -35.52 7.59
N PHE A 15 -7.19 -35.57 6.41
CA PHE A 15 -7.80 -36.13 5.21
C PHE A 15 -6.82 -37.11 4.60
N CYS A 16 -7.28 -38.28 4.20
CA CYS A 16 -6.47 -39.25 3.48
C CYS A 16 -7.33 -40.01 2.47
N VAL A 17 -6.69 -40.72 1.55
CA VAL A 17 -7.38 -41.59 0.60
C VAL A 17 -7.07 -43.03 0.97
N ASP A 18 -8.09 -43.87 1.13
CA ASP A 18 -7.92 -45.28 1.44
C ASP A 18 -7.36 -46.07 0.23
N ALA A 19 -7.04 -47.35 0.44
CA ALA A 19 -6.50 -48.21 -0.62
C ALA A 19 -7.47 -48.43 -1.79
N THR A 20 -8.76 -48.11 -1.62
CA THR A 20 -9.80 -48.23 -2.65
C THR A 20 -10.10 -46.92 -3.37
N GLY A 21 -9.38 -45.84 -3.04
CA GLY A 21 -9.56 -44.52 -3.64
C GLY A 21 -10.64 -43.67 -2.97
N ARG A 22 -11.13 -44.04 -1.78
CA ARG A 22 -12.17 -43.27 -1.06
C ARG A 22 -11.54 -42.24 -0.15
N LEU A 23 -12.13 -41.05 -0.09
CA LEU A 23 -11.70 -40.01 0.83
C LEU A 23 -12.15 -40.39 2.26
N VAL A 24 -11.19 -40.44 3.16
CA VAL A 24 -11.38 -40.63 4.60
C VAL A 24 -10.98 -39.33 5.27
N THR A 25 -11.70 -38.96 6.31
CA THR A 25 -11.37 -37.81 7.14
C THR A 25 -11.34 -38.21 8.59
N GLY A 26 -10.39 -37.67 9.32
CA GLY A 26 -10.26 -37.83 10.76
C GLY A 26 -10.45 -36.47 11.44
N GLY A 27 -11.15 -36.44 12.57
CA GLY A 27 -11.08 -35.31 13.48
C GLY A 27 -10.64 -35.78 14.86
N TYR A 28 -9.86 -34.95 15.55
CA TYR A 28 -9.47 -35.20 16.93
C TYR A 28 -10.43 -34.45 17.86
N TRP A 29 -11.15 -35.18 18.69
CA TRP A 29 -11.96 -34.59 19.76
C TRP A 29 -12.11 -35.60 20.90
N GLY A 30 -12.34 -35.13 22.12
CA GLY A 30 -12.44 -36.03 23.28
C GLY A 30 -11.16 -36.83 23.56
N ASN A 31 -9.99 -36.33 23.14
CA ASN A 31 -8.69 -36.98 23.25
C ASN A 31 -8.50 -38.24 22.36
N GLU A 32 -9.39 -38.47 21.39
CA GLU A 32 -9.34 -39.60 20.46
C GLU A 32 -9.50 -39.13 19.00
N TRP A 33 -8.97 -39.93 18.06
CA TRP A 33 -9.18 -39.72 16.63
C TRP A 33 -10.43 -40.46 16.17
N HIS A 34 -11.36 -39.71 15.59
CA HIS A 34 -12.57 -40.24 15.00
C HIS A 34 -12.44 -40.18 13.48
N SER A 35 -12.53 -41.33 12.82
CA SER A 35 -12.41 -41.44 11.37
C SER A 35 -13.78 -41.66 10.72
N HIS A 36 -14.06 -40.90 9.68
CA HIS A 36 -15.26 -40.97 8.87
C HIS A 36 -14.88 -41.29 7.42
N LEU A 37 -15.54 -42.30 6.85
CA LEU A 37 -15.46 -42.55 5.41
C LEU A 37 -16.39 -41.57 4.70
N LEU A 38 -15.87 -40.75 3.80
CA LEU A 38 -16.69 -39.84 3.02
C LEU A 38 -17.34 -40.59 1.88
N LEU A 39 -18.67 -40.59 1.88
CA LEU A 39 -19.45 -41.17 0.81
C LEU A 39 -19.45 -40.20 -0.39
N PRO A 40 -19.31 -40.70 -1.63
CA PRO A 40 -19.46 -39.86 -2.81
C PRO A 40 -20.83 -39.16 -2.80
N GLY A 41 -20.83 -37.83 -2.90
CA GLY A 41 -22.06 -37.02 -2.86
C GLY A 41 -22.58 -36.70 -1.45
N LEU A 42 -21.86 -37.08 -0.39
CA LEU A 42 -22.11 -36.61 0.97
C LEU A 42 -21.00 -35.62 1.34
N ASP A 43 -21.33 -34.33 1.39
CA ASP A 43 -20.37 -33.30 1.76
C ASP A 43 -19.90 -33.49 3.22
N TYR A 44 -18.59 -33.49 3.43
CA TYR A 44 -17.99 -33.60 4.76
C TYR A 44 -18.22 -32.35 5.61
N ALA A 45 -18.19 -31.20 4.95
CA ALA A 45 -18.54 -29.93 5.54
C ALA A 45 -20.01 -29.64 5.22
N PRO A 46 -20.76 -29.00 6.14
CA PRO A 46 -22.04 -28.42 5.82
C PRO A 46 -21.95 -27.62 4.50
N PRO A 47 -22.83 -27.84 3.51
CA PRO A 47 -22.72 -27.10 2.26
C PRO A 47 -22.98 -25.61 2.54
N LEU A 48 -22.02 -24.78 2.10
CA LEU A 48 -22.13 -23.33 2.15
C LEU A 48 -23.16 -22.88 1.10
N VAL A 49 -24.34 -22.46 1.55
CA VAL A 49 -25.43 -22.01 0.69
C VAL A 49 -25.46 -20.50 0.48
N GLY A 50 -24.83 -19.74 1.38
CA GLY A 50 -24.80 -18.29 1.29
C GLY A 50 -23.54 -17.70 1.89
N ARG A 51 -22.98 -16.69 1.23
CA ARG A 51 -21.88 -15.87 1.75
C ARG A 51 -22.18 -14.42 1.46
N ARG A 52 -22.23 -13.59 2.49
CA ARG A 52 -22.43 -12.14 2.34
C ARG A 52 -21.57 -11.36 3.30
N ILE A 53 -21.09 -10.21 2.83
CA ILE A 53 -20.42 -9.22 3.68
C ILE A 53 -21.49 -8.25 4.15
N VAL A 54 -21.70 -8.19 5.46
CA VAL A 54 -22.56 -7.19 6.11
C VAL A 54 -21.67 -6.04 6.54
N GLY A 55 -21.72 -4.95 5.76
CA GLY A 55 -21.03 -3.71 6.11
C GLY A 55 -21.55 -3.16 7.44
N SER A 56 -20.65 -2.69 8.29
CA SER A 56 -21.06 -1.95 9.48
C SER A 56 -21.56 -0.56 9.10
N ARG A 57 -22.27 0.06 10.05
CA ARG A 57 -22.64 1.47 9.94
C ARG A 57 -21.36 2.29 9.72
N PRO A 58 -21.32 3.18 8.70
CA PRO A 58 -20.16 4.03 8.47
C PRO A 58 -19.88 4.87 9.72
N LEU A 59 -18.61 4.91 10.13
CA LEU A 59 -18.18 5.77 11.23
C LEU A 59 -18.12 7.22 10.74
N PRO A 60 -18.46 8.21 11.58
CA PRO A 60 -18.27 9.60 11.19
C PRO A 60 -16.77 9.84 10.96
N PRO A 61 -16.37 10.71 10.01
CA PRO A 61 -14.96 11.02 9.79
C PRO A 61 -14.32 11.56 11.07
N ALA A 62 -13.04 11.27 11.28
CA ALA A 62 -12.27 11.80 12.41
C ALA A 62 -11.42 12.98 11.95
N THR A 63 -11.39 14.03 12.75
CA THR A 63 -10.54 15.21 12.56
C THR A 63 -9.19 14.94 13.19
N VAL A 64 -8.14 14.84 12.38
CA VAL A 64 -6.81 14.48 12.83
C VAL A 64 -5.86 15.66 12.65
N TYR A 65 -4.98 15.86 13.63
CA TYR A 65 -3.95 16.88 13.64
C TYR A 65 -2.60 16.27 13.29
N PHE A 66 -1.94 16.89 12.32
CA PHE A 66 -0.62 16.51 11.85
C PHE A 66 0.36 17.58 12.29
N ASP A 67 1.15 17.28 13.30
CA ASP A 67 2.11 18.19 13.90
C ASP A 67 3.49 18.03 13.25
N ASN A 68 4.11 19.15 12.91
CA ASN A 68 5.48 19.22 12.40
C ASN A 68 6.36 20.01 13.39
N PRO A 69 7.08 19.35 14.32
CA PRO A 69 7.96 20.04 15.25
C PRO A 69 9.29 20.51 14.60
N SER A 70 9.57 20.11 13.36
CA SER A 70 10.84 20.39 12.69
C SER A 70 10.96 21.85 12.23
N GLN A 71 12.17 22.24 11.82
CA GLN A 71 12.43 23.56 11.19
C GLN A 71 12.09 23.59 9.69
N GLU A 72 11.82 22.42 9.10
CA GLU A 72 11.61 22.27 7.67
C GLU A 72 10.10 22.22 7.38
N GLU A 73 9.68 22.75 6.24
CA GLU A 73 8.31 22.58 5.76
C GLU A 73 8.14 21.13 5.31
N LEU A 74 7.05 20.48 5.72
CA LEU A 74 6.75 19.12 5.28
C LEU A 74 5.69 19.15 4.19
N VAL A 75 5.90 18.33 3.16
CA VAL A 75 4.90 18.00 2.15
C VAL A 75 4.46 16.58 2.42
N VAL A 76 3.18 16.40 2.68
CA VAL A 76 2.60 15.12 3.09
C VAL A 76 1.59 14.69 2.04
N GLN A 77 1.77 13.47 1.52
CA GLN A 77 0.80 12.82 0.65
C GLN A 77 0.11 11.72 1.44
N MET A 78 -1.21 11.76 1.49
CA MET A 78 -2.05 10.74 2.09
C MET A 78 -2.61 9.89 0.96
N VAL A 79 -2.11 8.67 0.80
CA VAL A 79 -2.43 7.77 -0.31
C VAL A 79 -3.29 6.61 0.19
N ASP A 80 -4.40 6.36 -0.48
CA ASP A 80 -5.13 5.10 -0.32
C ASP A 80 -4.46 4.03 -1.16
N GLN A 81 -3.93 3.00 -0.49
CA GLN A 81 -3.21 1.89 -1.12
C GLN A 81 -4.04 1.13 -2.17
N PHE A 82 -5.37 1.16 -2.08
CA PHE A 82 -6.24 0.42 -3.01
C PHE A 82 -6.61 1.23 -4.24
N SER A 83 -6.86 2.54 -4.07
CA SER A 83 -7.23 3.40 -5.20
C SER A 83 -6.02 4.05 -5.89
N GLY A 84 -4.85 4.09 -5.23
CA GLY A 84 -3.65 4.80 -5.67
C GLY A 84 -3.86 6.32 -5.74
N ARG A 85 -5.03 6.82 -5.35
CA ARG A 85 -5.35 8.24 -5.29
C ARG A 85 -4.93 8.74 -3.91
N GLY A 86 -4.39 9.96 -3.90
CA GLY A 86 -4.01 10.60 -2.65
C GLY A 86 -4.35 12.08 -2.64
N ASP A 87 -4.52 12.60 -1.43
CA ASP A 87 -4.57 14.03 -1.15
C ASP A 87 -3.18 14.49 -0.70
N GLN A 88 -2.81 15.72 -1.05
CA GLN A 88 -1.53 16.31 -0.66
C GLN A 88 -1.78 17.58 0.15
N PHE A 89 -1.00 17.77 1.21
CA PHE A 89 -1.04 18.98 1.99
C PHE A 89 0.33 19.32 2.58
N ASN A 90 0.55 20.62 2.82
CA ASN A 90 1.78 21.13 3.39
C ASN A 90 1.59 21.40 4.89
N ILE A 91 2.63 21.13 5.69
CA ILE A 91 2.67 21.46 7.11
C ILE A 91 3.83 22.44 7.34
N PRO A 92 3.55 23.68 7.78
CA PRO A 92 4.60 24.66 7.98
C PRO A 92 5.59 24.23 9.09
N PRO A 93 6.82 24.77 9.09
CA PRO A 93 7.77 24.58 10.17
C PRO A 93 7.18 24.92 11.53
N ARG A 94 7.42 24.08 12.55
CA ARG A 94 6.85 24.21 13.91
C ARG A 94 5.33 24.39 13.93
N GLY A 95 4.63 23.92 12.89
CA GLY A 95 3.21 24.13 12.70
C GLY A 95 2.41 22.83 12.78
N SER A 96 1.13 22.95 12.47
CA SER A 96 0.22 21.81 12.35
C SER A 96 -0.73 21.99 11.17
N ALA A 97 -1.23 20.88 10.64
CA ALA A 97 -2.31 20.85 9.67
C ALA A 97 -3.42 19.91 10.16
N THR A 98 -4.65 20.20 9.76
CA THR A 98 -5.81 19.38 10.15
C THR A 98 -6.44 18.78 8.90
N LYS A 99 -6.80 17.48 8.95
CA LYS A 99 -7.58 16.82 7.90
C LYS A 99 -8.68 15.96 8.50
N ALA A 100 -9.81 15.93 7.81
CA ALA A 100 -10.87 14.98 8.09
C ALA A 100 -10.58 13.67 7.36
N ILE A 101 -10.42 12.59 8.12
CA ILE A 101 -10.10 11.26 7.60
C ILE A 101 -11.36 10.40 7.63
N PRO A 102 -11.81 9.87 6.48
CA PRO A 102 -12.92 8.93 6.45
C PRO A 102 -12.59 7.68 7.27
N ARG A 103 -13.51 7.26 8.14
CA ARG A 103 -13.33 6.05 8.96
C ARG A 103 -14.17 4.90 8.41
N GLY A 104 -13.49 3.82 8.02
CA GLY A 104 -14.14 2.55 7.70
C GLY A 104 -14.55 1.84 8.99
N GLY A 105 -15.81 1.41 9.07
CA GLY A 105 -16.24 0.47 10.10
C GLY A 105 -15.76 -0.95 9.80
N VAL A 106 -15.70 -1.81 10.82
CA VAL A 106 -15.41 -3.24 10.63
C VAL A 106 -16.66 -3.95 10.17
N GLY A 107 -16.60 -4.59 9.00
CA GLY A 107 -17.70 -5.43 8.51
C GLY A 107 -17.73 -6.79 9.20
N THR A 108 -18.83 -7.51 9.00
CA THR A 108 -18.93 -8.91 9.39
C THR A 108 -19.16 -9.76 8.15
N LEU A 109 -18.50 -10.91 8.08
CA LEU A 109 -18.73 -11.95 7.09
C LEU A 109 -19.78 -12.90 7.66
N GLN A 110 -20.92 -13.03 6.98
CA GLN A 110 -21.94 -14.00 7.32
C GLN A 110 -21.90 -15.14 6.31
N GLU A 111 -21.72 -16.36 6.82
CA GLU A 111 -21.74 -17.60 6.06
C GLU A 111 -22.93 -18.42 6.52
N THR A 112 -23.75 -18.88 5.56
CA THR A 112 -24.95 -19.67 5.79
C THR A 112 -24.68 -21.08 5.30
N PHE A 113 -24.76 -22.03 6.23
CA PHE A 113 -24.52 -23.44 5.99
C PHE A 113 -25.83 -24.21 6.14
N LEU A 114 -26.04 -25.29 5.35
CA LEU A 114 -27.10 -26.24 5.67
C LEU A 114 -26.55 -27.30 6.62
N VAL A 115 -27.12 -27.38 7.81
CA VAL A 115 -26.78 -28.39 8.81
C VAL A 115 -27.97 -29.32 9.05
N PRO A 116 -27.75 -30.58 9.41
CA PRO A 116 -28.84 -31.49 9.75
C PRO A 116 -29.53 -31.00 11.03
N GLY A 117 -30.83 -30.72 10.93
CA GLY A 117 -31.68 -30.32 12.04
C GLY A 117 -32.12 -31.51 12.90
N PRO A 118 -32.68 -31.25 14.10
CA PRO A 118 -33.05 -32.29 15.07
C PRO A 118 -34.12 -33.28 14.60
N PHE A 119 -34.85 -32.94 13.52
CA PHE A 119 -35.90 -33.78 12.94
C PHE A 119 -35.50 -34.39 11.58
N GLY A 120 -34.20 -34.40 11.24
CA GLY A 120 -33.69 -34.97 9.99
C GLY A 120 -33.91 -34.11 8.75
N GLY A 121 -34.49 -32.91 8.88
CA GLY A 121 -34.53 -31.89 7.81
C GLY A 121 -33.28 -31.02 7.82
N TRP A 122 -32.94 -30.39 6.69
CA TRP A 122 -31.86 -29.40 6.61
C TRP A 122 -32.32 -28.06 7.18
N VAL A 123 -31.48 -27.44 8.00
CA VAL A 123 -31.71 -26.10 8.55
C VAL A 123 -30.53 -25.19 8.23
N GLU A 124 -30.81 -23.90 8.04
CA GLU A 124 -29.78 -22.90 7.83
C GLU A 124 -29.12 -22.53 9.17
N GLN A 125 -27.80 -22.69 9.25
CA GLN A 125 -26.95 -22.18 10.32
C GLN A 125 -26.16 -20.99 9.80
N VAL A 126 -26.34 -19.83 10.42
CA VAL A 126 -25.60 -18.62 10.07
C VAL A 126 -24.44 -18.45 11.03
N GLU A 127 -23.22 -18.54 10.52
CA GLU A 127 -22.00 -18.20 11.23
C GLU A 127 -21.57 -16.79 10.88
N THR A 128 -21.10 -16.06 11.89
CA THR A 128 -20.68 -14.66 11.74
C THR A 128 -19.23 -14.52 12.17
N TYR A 129 -18.41 -14.00 11.25
CA TYR A 129 -17.00 -13.75 11.47
C TYR A 129 -16.72 -12.25 11.37
N SER A 130 -15.99 -11.69 12.33
CA SER A 130 -15.53 -10.30 12.25
C SER A 130 -14.47 -10.18 11.15
N LEU A 131 -14.64 -9.24 10.23
CA LEU A 131 -13.58 -8.96 9.25
C LEU A 131 -12.43 -8.22 9.94
N PRO A 132 -11.19 -8.41 9.47
CA PRO A 132 -10.09 -7.60 9.97
C PRO A 132 -10.33 -6.11 9.65
N PRO A 133 -9.81 -5.19 10.48
CA PRO A 133 -9.89 -3.77 10.22
C PRO A 133 -9.18 -3.44 8.90
N GLN A 134 -9.82 -2.59 8.08
CA GLN A 134 -9.18 -2.13 6.86
C GLN A 134 -7.99 -1.23 7.20
N PRO A 135 -6.86 -1.37 6.50
CA PRO A 135 -5.69 -0.51 6.73
C PRO A 135 -6.05 0.96 6.58
N GLY A 136 -5.42 1.81 7.39
CA GLY A 136 -5.53 3.26 7.23
C GLY A 136 -4.83 3.73 5.96
N PRO A 137 -5.00 5.00 5.56
CA PRO A 137 -4.24 5.56 4.46
C PRO A 137 -2.75 5.62 4.79
N THR A 138 -1.93 5.51 3.75
CA THR A 138 -0.48 5.56 3.83
C THR A 138 -0.01 7.01 3.73
N MET A 139 0.82 7.43 4.68
CA MET A 139 1.41 8.75 4.77
C MET A 139 2.81 8.72 4.15
N VAL A 140 3.00 9.48 3.09
CA VAL A 140 4.29 9.68 2.42
C VAL A 140 4.78 11.08 2.74
N VAL A 141 5.92 11.17 3.41
CA VAL A 141 6.41 12.43 3.98
C VAL A 141 7.69 12.87 3.29
N TRP A 142 7.67 14.10 2.81
CA TRP A 142 8.80 14.79 2.21
C TRP A 142 9.14 16.04 3.03
N ALA A 143 10.42 16.28 3.27
CA ALA A 143 10.92 17.54 3.80
C ALA A 143 11.34 18.45 2.64
N LYS A 144 10.88 19.70 2.67
CA LYS A 144 11.22 20.70 1.67
C LYS A 144 12.49 21.45 2.11
N ARG A 145 13.64 20.94 1.67
CA ARG A 145 14.96 21.45 2.06
C ARG A 145 15.47 22.47 1.08
N VAL A 146 16.09 23.53 1.60
CA VAL A 146 16.84 24.49 0.78
C VAL A 146 18.10 23.79 0.31
N THR A 147 18.23 23.61 -1.01
CA THR A 147 19.42 23.00 -1.62
C THR A 147 20.36 24.02 -2.22
N TYR A 148 19.83 25.19 -2.59
CA TYR A 148 20.61 26.27 -3.15
C TYR A 148 20.00 27.61 -2.77
N THR A 149 20.85 28.53 -2.31
CA THR A 149 20.48 29.91 -1.99
C THR A 149 21.34 30.81 -2.86
N TYR A 150 20.69 31.61 -3.69
CA TYR A 150 21.32 32.68 -4.43
C TYR A 150 21.15 33.98 -3.65
N ILE A 151 22.27 34.60 -3.29
CA ILE A 151 22.33 35.93 -2.69
C ILE A 151 23.16 36.78 -3.64
N ASP A 152 22.63 37.91 -4.11
CA ASP A 152 23.43 38.87 -4.86
C ASP A 152 24.28 39.71 -3.88
N PRO A 153 25.61 39.51 -3.83
CA PRO A 153 26.46 40.22 -2.88
C PRO A 153 26.57 41.72 -3.16
N LYS A 154 26.16 42.20 -4.35
CA LYS A 154 26.29 43.61 -4.75
C LYS A 154 24.94 44.33 -4.88
N GLY A 155 23.82 43.60 -4.93
CA GLY A 155 22.49 44.16 -5.21
C GLY A 155 22.38 44.84 -6.57
N ILE A 156 23.21 44.44 -7.54
CA ILE A 156 23.27 45.00 -8.90
C ILE A 156 22.55 44.09 -9.90
N SER A 157 22.40 42.80 -9.59
CA SER A 157 21.70 41.83 -10.40
C SER A 157 20.21 42.13 -10.44
N ALA A 158 19.61 42.00 -11.62
CA ALA A 158 18.16 42.09 -11.81
C ALA A 158 17.42 40.87 -11.23
N VAL A 159 18.15 39.81 -10.85
CA VAL A 159 17.58 38.60 -10.28
C VAL A 159 17.49 38.78 -8.76
N PRO A 160 16.30 38.76 -8.16
CA PRO A 160 16.14 38.85 -6.72
C PRO A 160 16.73 37.62 -6.03
N ASP A 161 17.15 37.77 -4.78
CA ASP A 161 17.58 36.66 -3.93
C ASP A 161 16.51 35.56 -3.93
N PHE A 162 16.93 34.32 -4.12
CA PHE A 162 16.01 33.18 -4.17
C PHE A 162 16.60 31.92 -3.55
N ASP A 163 15.71 31.15 -2.94
CA ASP A 163 16.00 29.82 -2.43
C ASP A 163 15.37 28.77 -3.33
N LEU A 164 16.20 27.88 -3.87
CA LEU A 164 15.74 26.65 -4.50
C LEU A 164 15.53 25.59 -3.42
N LYS A 165 14.28 25.14 -3.29
CA LYS A 165 13.90 24.09 -2.36
C LYS A 165 13.57 22.80 -3.12
N ASN A 166 14.17 21.70 -2.67
CA ASN A 166 13.90 20.36 -3.19
C ASN A 166 13.20 19.51 -2.14
N ASN A 167 12.36 18.58 -2.60
CA ASN A 167 11.68 17.63 -1.74
C ASN A 167 12.61 16.44 -1.47
N VAL A 168 12.95 16.23 -0.20
CA VAL A 168 13.77 15.12 0.27
C VAL A 168 12.86 14.16 1.04
N SER A 169 12.80 12.91 0.62
CA SER A 169 11.98 11.91 1.30
C SER A 169 12.46 11.69 2.73
N LEU A 170 11.52 11.73 3.68
CA LEU A 170 11.77 11.36 5.08
C LEU A 170 11.43 9.88 5.33
N GLY A 171 10.30 9.43 4.81
CA GLY A 171 9.82 8.07 5.03
C GLY A 171 8.34 7.92 4.73
N VAL A 172 7.87 6.69 4.96
CA VAL A 172 6.48 6.28 4.76
C VAL A 172 5.99 5.56 6.00
N PHE A 173 4.80 5.90 6.47
CA PHE A 173 4.13 5.20 7.57
C PHE A 173 2.63 5.11 7.32
N GLU A 174 1.98 4.13 7.94
CA GLU A 174 0.53 3.95 7.83
C GLU A 174 -0.16 4.59 9.02
N LEU A 175 -1.30 5.24 8.78
CA LEU A 175 -2.18 5.63 9.87
C LEU A 175 -2.91 4.40 10.45
N PRO A 176 -3.30 4.46 11.73
CA PRO A 176 -4.13 3.42 12.32
C PRO A 176 -5.39 3.17 11.48
N PRO A 177 -5.89 1.91 11.46
CA PRO A 177 -7.20 1.60 10.88
C PRO A 177 -8.28 2.56 11.37
N GLY A 178 -9.23 2.88 10.49
CA GLY A 178 -10.25 3.90 10.78
C GLY A 178 -11.00 3.69 12.09
N GLN A 179 -11.28 2.46 12.50
CA GLN A 179 -11.94 2.19 13.79
C GLN A 179 -11.12 2.55 15.05
N TYR A 180 -9.80 2.65 14.91
CA TYR A 180 -8.87 3.01 15.99
C TYR A 180 -8.44 4.47 15.92
N LEU A 181 -8.93 5.20 14.91
CA LEU A 181 -8.66 6.61 14.73
C LEU A 181 -9.74 7.40 15.47
N GLU A 182 -9.35 8.20 16.45
CA GLU A 182 -10.24 9.02 17.26
C GLU A 182 -10.27 10.47 16.75
N ASP A 183 -11.37 11.16 17.02
CA ASP A 183 -11.48 12.59 16.70
C ASP A 183 -10.57 13.37 17.65
N GLY A 184 -9.66 14.17 17.10
CA GLY A 184 -8.65 14.90 17.85
C GLY A 184 -7.29 14.21 17.95
N ASP A 185 -7.12 13.03 17.35
CA ASP A 185 -5.81 12.36 17.31
C ASP A 185 -4.71 13.27 16.73
N ARG A 186 -3.51 13.16 17.31
CA ARG A 186 -2.35 13.97 16.93
C ARG A 186 -1.19 13.07 16.52
N PHE A 187 -0.64 13.32 15.33
CA PHE A 187 0.48 12.58 14.79
C PHE A 187 1.67 13.51 14.61
N ASN A 188 2.82 13.10 15.15
CA ASN A 188 4.08 13.81 14.92
C ASN A 188 4.69 13.28 13.62
N VAL A 189 4.32 13.91 12.52
CA VAL A 189 4.60 13.41 11.16
C VAL A 189 6.10 13.26 10.91
N TYR A 190 6.89 14.23 11.38
CA TYR A 190 8.34 14.19 11.24
C TYR A 190 8.94 12.99 12.01
N ALA A 191 8.58 12.85 13.29
CA ALA A 191 9.14 11.81 14.14
C ALA A 191 8.72 10.41 13.67
N GLU A 192 7.46 10.24 13.28
CA GLU A 192 6.94 8.95 12.79
C GLU A 192 7.61 8.53 11.49
N ALA A 193 7.71 9.43 10.50
CA ALA A 193 8.40 9.12 9.24
C ALA A 193 9.89 8.80 9.46
N ALA A 194 10.59 9.61 10.27
CA ALA A 194 12.00 9.39 10.57
C ALA A 194 12.26 8.07 11.32
N ALA A 195 11.36 7.68 12.23
CA ALA A 195 11.47 6.45 13.01
C ALA A 195 11.42 5.18 12.14
N ARG A 196 10.75 5.23 10.99
CA ARG A 196 10.64 4.09 10.06
C ARG A 196 11.93 3.80 9.29
N ARG A 197 12.86 4.77 9.21
CA ARG A 197 14.17 4.63 8.54
C ARG A 197 14.05 4.11 7.10
N ASN A 198 12.99 4.52 6.38
CA ASN A 198 12.66 4.01 5.05
C ASN A 198 12.47 5.13 4.00
N PRO A 199 13.41 6.09 3.86
CA PRO A 199 13.24 7.20 2.91
C PRO A 199 13.09 6.73 1.45
N GLY A 200 13.68 5.60 1.08
CA GLY A 200 13.53 5.03 -0.27
C GLY A 200 12.11 4.56 -0.60
N ALA A 201 11.22 4.34 0.40
CA ALA A 201 9.86 3.87 0.16
C ALA A 201 8.98 4.91 -0.53
N ALA A 202 9.26 6.20 -0.36
CA ALA A 202 8.45 7.27 -0.95
C ALA A 202 8.48 7.26 -2.49
N GLN A 203 9.51 6.67 -3.11
CA GLN A 203 9.62 6.59 -4.57
C GLN A 203 8.48 5.79 -5.22
N TYR A 204 7.86 4.88 -4.48
CA TYR A 204 6.75 4.04 -4.99
C TYR A 204 5.42 4.79 -5.06
N PHE A 205 5.33 5.98 -4.49
CA PHE A 205 4.10 6.77 -4.41
C PHE A 205 4.11 8.01 -5.32
N GLY A 206 5.18 8.18 -6.11
CA GLY A 206 5.37 9.34 -6.97
C GLY A 206 5.89 10.58 -6.23
N MET A 207 6.43 11.54 -6.98
CA MET A 207 6.88 12.80 -6.39
C MET A 207 5.68 13.71 -6.08
N PRO A 208 5.73 14.49 -4.98
CA PRO A 208 4.73 15.49 -4.68
C PRO A 208 4.64 16.51 -5.81
N VAL A 209 3.40 16.86 -6.17
CA VAL A 209 3.15 17.86 -7.20
C VAL A 209 3.66 19.20 -6.65
N PRO A 210 4.53 19.92 -7.38
CA PRO A 210 4.96 21.25 -6.97
C PRO A 210 3.75 22.15 -6.81
N ASP A 211 3.72 22.91 -5.71
CA ASP A 211 2.66 23.90 -5.48
C ASP A 211 2.59 24.86 -6.68
N PRO A 212 1.42 25.00 -7.36
CA PRO A 212 1.29 25.79 -8.58
C PRO A 212 1.74 27.25 -8.43
N ASP A 213 1.74 27.78 -7.20
CA ASP A 213 2.21 29.13 -6.88
C ASP A 213 3.73 29.34 -7.07
N VAL A 214 4.53 28.27 -7.07
CA VAL A 214 5.99 28.39 -7.24
C VAL A 214 6.38 28.45 -8.71
N GLY A 215 5.71 27.66 -9.57
CA GLY A 215 5.99 27.65 -11.01
C GLY A 215 5.58 28.93 -11.73
N THR A 216 4.46 29.54 -11.34
CA THR A 216 3.98 30.77 -12.00
C THR A 216 4.83 31.99 -11.71
N ARG A 217 5.52 32.07 -10.56
CA ARG A 217 6.39 33.22 -10.24
C ARG A 217 7.72 33.20 -10.99
N LEU A 218 8.32 32.03 -11.18
CA LEU A 218 9.57 31.91 -11.92
C LEU A 218 9.33 32.03 -13.43
N TYR A 219 8.25 31.47 -13.99
CA TYR A 219 8.01 31.57 -15.43
C TYR A 219 7.32 32.89 -15.88
N ARG A 220 6.66 33.66 -14.99
CA ARG A 220 6.12 34.99 -15.39
C ARG A 220 7.18 36.01 -15.74
N ASN A 221 8.36 35.93 -15.11
CA ASN A 221 9.42 36.91 -15.32
C ASN A 221 10.39 36.54 -16.46
N TYR A 222 10.27 35.33 -17.02
CA TYR A 222 11.07 34.87 -18.16
C TYR A 222 10.23 34.58 -19.42
N GLY A 223 8.97 35.03 -19.44
CA GLY A 223 8.22 35.09 -20.70
C GLY A 223 8.86 36.14 -21.62
N PRO A 224 9.16 35.83 -22.89
CA PRO A 224 9.54 36.86 -23.85
C PRO A 224 8.46 37.94 -23.85
N ASP A 225 8.89 39.21 -23.83
CA ASP A 225 8.00 40.36 -23.95
C ASP A 225 7.00 40.09 -25.10
N PRO A 226 5.67 40.13 -24.86
CA PRO A 226 4.67 39.87 -25.91
C PRO A 226 4.73 40.86 -27.09
N ARG A 227 5.68 41.81 -27.07
CA ARG A 227 5.96 42.77 -28.13
C ARG A 227 7.00 42.32 -29.16
N THR A 228 7.69 41.20 -28.97
CA THR A 228 8.50 40.60 -30.05
C THR A 228 7.73 39.49 -30.74
N SER A 229 6.91 39.87 -31.72
CA SER A 229 6.44 38.94 -32.76
C SER A 229 7.65 38.39 -33.53
N PRO A 230 7.84 37.08 -33.67
CA PRO A 230 8.71 36.54 -34.69
C PRO A 230 7.95 36.56 -36.01
N SER A 231 8.32 37.52 -36.84
CA SER A 231 8.13 37.47 -38.28
C SER A 231 8.89 36.27 -38.85
N GLU A 232 8.26 35.61 -39.82
CA GLU A 232 8.80 34.65 -40.79
C GLU A 232 8.85 33.14 -40.42
N PRO A 233 8.20 32.27 -41.22
CA PRO A 233 8.44 30.84 -41.20
C PRO A 233 9.80 30.51 -41.83
N VAL A 234 10.61 29.74 -41.12
CA VAL A 234 11.87 29.19 -41.64
C VAL A 234 11.57 28.15 -42.72
N PRO A 235 12.18 28.22 -43.91
CA PRO A 235 11.99 27.21 -44.95
C PRO A 235 12.59 25.85 -44.53
N GLU A 236 11.80 24.80 -44.71
CA GLU A 236 11.99 23.41 -44.26
C GLU A 236 13.16 22.62 -44.91
N SER A 237 14.11 23.26 -45.59
CA SER A 237 14.97 22.56 -46.56
C SER A 237 16.39 22.21 -46.11
N ASN A 238 16.76 22.32 -44.83
CA ASN A 238 18.13 22.03 -44.36
C ASN A 238 18.20 21.25 -43.04
N LEU A 239 17.44 20.15 -42.93
CA LEU A 239 17.68 19.17 -41.87
C LEU A 239 18.82 18.22 -42.30
N PRO A 240 19.90 18.08 -41.50
CA PRO A 240 20.94 17.09 -41.76
C PRO A 240 20.36 15.67 -41.70
N PRO A 241 20.87 14.72 -42.50
CA PRO A 241 20.40 13.34 -42.47
C PRO A 241 20.63 12.72 -41.08
N LEU A 242 19.60 12.00 -40.60
CA LEU A 242 19.65 11.27 -39.34
C LEU A 242 20.83 10.27 -39.35
N PRO A 243 21.64 10.20 -38.28
CA PRO A 243 22.70 9.20 -38.18
C PRO A 243 22.11 7.79 -38.19
N ALA A 244 22.80 6.88 -38.89
CA ALA A 244 22.42 5.48 -38.98
C ALA A 244 22.37 4.84 -37.57
N PRO A 245 21.44 3.89 -37.34
CA PRO A 245 21.33 3.20 -36.06
C PRO A 245 22.64 2.45 -35.75
N ALA A 246 23.16 2.66 -34.54
CA ALA A 246 24.33 1.96 -34.05
C ALA A 246 24.09 0.44 -33.98
N PRO A 247 25.11 -0.39 -34.25
CA PRO A 247 24.98 -1.83 -34.14
C PRO A 247 24.68 -2.24 -32.70
N SER A 248 23.70 -3.13 -32.54
CA SER A 248 23.28 -3.69 -31.25
C SER A 248 24.45 -4.35 -30.52
N GLU A 249 24.85 -3.79 -29.40
CA GLU A 249 25.80 -4.43 -28.49
C GLU A 249 25.18 -5.71 -27.93
N SER A 250 25.87 -6.83 -28.18
CA SER A 250 25.55 -8.15 -27.64
C SER A 250 25.62 -8.12 -26.11
N THR A 251 24.50 -8.46 -25.47
CA THR A 251 24.40 -8.60 -24.01
C THR A 251 25.39 -9.67 -23.51
N PRO A 252 26.23 -9.39 -22.50
CA PRO A 252 27.10 -10.40 -21.92
C PRO A 252 26.28 -11.45 -21.15
N ALA A 253 26.64 -12.71 -21.35
CA ALA A 253 26.02 -13.87 -20.70
C ALA A 253 26.13 -13.75 -19.17
N GLN A 254 25.00 -13.89 -18.48
CA GLN A 254 24.97 -14.00 -17.02
C GLN A 254 25.69 -15.28 -16.56
N PRO A 255 26.55 -15.22 -15.52
CA PRO A 255 27.13 -16.41 -14.93
C PRO A 255 26.04 -17.23 -14.22
N ASN A 256 26.02 -18.54 -14.51
CA ASN A 256 25.22 -19.53 -13.79
C ASN A 256 25.65 -19.57 -12.32
N ASN A 257 24.80 -19.06 -11.43
CA ASN A 257 24.93 -19.28 -10.00
C ASN A 257 24.38 -20.66 -9.66
N SER A 258 25.27 -21.65 -9.56
CA SER A 258 24.97 -22.93 -8.94
C SER A 258 24.83 -22.72 -7.43
N GLU A 259 23.60 -22.59 -6.94
CA GLU A 259 23.32 -22.56 -5.51
C GLU A 259 23.61 -23.93 -4.88
N THR A 260 24.65 -23.97 -4.04
CA THR A 260 24.94 -25.07 -3.14
C THR A 260 23.83 -25.15 -2.09
N ARG A 261 22.96 -26.15 -2.21
CA ARG A 261 21.89 -26.45 -1.25
C ARG A 261 22.51 -26.91 0.09
N PRO A 262 22.25 -26.23 1.22
CA PRO A 262 22.71 -26.71 2.53
C PRO A 262 21.93 -27.98 2.93
N GLU A 263 22.64 -29.04 3.28
CA GLU A 263 22.08 -30.24 3.92
C GLU A 263 21.53 -29.89 5.30
N LEU A 264 20.28 -30.28 5.57
CA LEU A 264 19.68 -30.21 6.89
C LEU A 264 20.24 -31.33 7.79
N PRO A 265 20.60 -31.03 9.04
CA PRO A 265 21.03 -32.07 9.99
C PRO A 265 19.87 -33.02 10.33
N PRO A 266 20.17 -34.30 10.64
CA PRO A 266 19.16 -35.26 11.03
C PRO A 266 18.54 -34.92 12.39
N LEU A 267 17.24 -35.20 12.52
CA LEU A 267 16.48 -35.06 13.76
C LEU A 267 16.92 -36.12 14.79
N PRO A 268 16.96 -35.78 16.10
CA PRO A 268 17.25 -36.73 17.16
C PRO A 268 16.10 -37.72 17.37
N GLU A 269 16.47 -38.97 17.70
CA GLU A 269 15.56 -40.07 18.09
C GLU A 269 14.87 -39.85 19.45
#